data_AF-A0A814KKB4-F1
#
_entry.id   AF-A0A814KKB4-F1
#
_cell.length_a   1.000
_cell.length_b   1.000
_cell.length_c   1.000
_cell.angle_alpha   90.00
_cell.angle_beta   90.00
_cell.angle_gamma   90.00
#
_symmetry.space_group_name_H-M   'P 1'
#
loop_
_entity.id
_entity.type
_entity.pdbx_description
1 polymer ?
#
loop_
_entity_poly.entity_id
_entity_poly.type
_entity_poly.pdbx_seq_one_letter_code
_entity_poly.pdbx_strand_id
1 'polypeptide(L)'
;MVSDCITCGISVGTFSCAGCKEFFCAKHVINHRQALLTDLNLISDDHNTLLNQINDFNQLSAANLLEKIDQWTEDTIQEVIMAADQARTHVRHLINERKVELRKKVQVISSELRTRRETDDYFEDDLTRLKKQIQEIRDALQTHRLPSVQIISVDAYEQFDWNNLIQVQKLDANSIYDINYPVYDRHLRNIDKVIDDKEEILNEIQMLLDDRLFVSKEDGQDVQKLKQEIEQLKFDKQFFEAYFQ
;
A
#
# COMPACT_ATOMS: atom_id res chain seq x y z
N MET A 1 54.19 58.73 -1.68
CA MET A 1 53.22 58.24 -2.68
C MET A 1 51.98 59.09 -2.53
N VAL A 2 51.45 59.60 -3.63
CA VAL A 2 50.21 60.37 -3.61
C VAL A 2 49.07 59.35 -3.59
N SER A 3 48.22 59.41 -2.58
CA SER A 3 47.09 58.48 -2.43
C SER A 3 45.89 59.04 -3.19
N ASP A 4 45.68 58.58 -4.42
CA ASP A 4 44.61 59.03 -5.30
C ASP A 4 43.29 58.31 -4.99
N CYS A 5 42.17 59.00 -5.18
CA CYS A 5 40.88 58.36 -5.07
C CYS A 5 40.70 57.28 -6.15
N ILE A 6 40.43 56.03 -5.76
CA ILE A 6 40.26 54.89 -6.68
C ILE A 6 39.15 55.10 -7.71
N THR A 7 38.14 55.91 -7.39
CA THR A 7 36.99 56.18 -8.26
C THR A 7 37.21 57.32 -9.25
N CYS A 8 37.99 58.36 -8.91
CA CYS A 8 38.10 59.56 -9.74
C CYS A 8 39.51 60.13 -9.93
N GLY A 9 40.55 59.51 -9.36
CA GLY A 9 41.95 59.88 -9.55
C GLY A 9 42.39 61.17 -8.86
N ILE A 10 41.55 61.80 -8.03
CA ILE A 10 41.89 63.06 -7.34
C ILE A 10 42.70 62.74 -6.07
N SER A 11 43.83 63.42 -5.92
CA SER A 11 44.84 63.24 -4.86
C SER A 11 44.62 64.07 -3.59
N VAL A 12 43.65 64.99 -3.61
CA VAL A 12 43.45 65.97 -2.52
C VAL A 12 42.33 65.49 -1.60
N GLY A 13 42.62 65.43 -0.29
CA GLY A 13 41.64 65.09 0.73
C GLY A 13 41.11 63.66 0.64
N THR A 14 42.01 62.69 0.49
CA THR A 14 41.68 61.27 0.41
C THR A 14 41.73 60.58 1.78
N PHE A 15 40.85 59.60 1.95
CA PHE A 15 40.67 58.79 3.15
C PHE A 15 40.86 57.32 2.80
N SER A 16 41.54 56.57 3.67
CA SER A 16 41.71 55.12 3.52
C SER A 16 40.55 54.38 4.16
N CYS A 17 39.98 53.39 3.47
CA CYS A 17 39.08 52.42 4.08
C CYS A 17 39.89 51.31 4.75
N ALA A 18 39.69 51.06 6.04
CA ALA A 18 40.41 50.00 6.75
C ALA A 18 40.07 48.58 6.27
N GLY A 19 38.86 48.39 5.69
CA GLY A 19 38.39 47.09 5.21
C GLY A 19 39.01 46.68 3.88
N CYS A 20 38.79 47.46 2.82
CA CYS A 20 39.31 47.15 1.48
C CYS A 20 40.71 47.73 1.20
N LYS A 21 41.26 48.57 2.09
CA LYS A 21 42.56 49.24 1.95
C LYS A 21 42.68 50.23 0.78
N GLU A 22 41.55 50.59 0.16
CA GLU A 22 41.48 51.56 -0.93
C GLU A 22 41.33 53.01 -0.42
N PHE A 23 41.76 53.98 -1.23
CA PHE A 23 41.67 55.41 -0.94
C PHE A 23 40.52 56.08 -1.70
N PHE A 24 39.77 56.95 -1.02
CA PHE A 24 38.61 57.64 -1.57
C PHE A 24 38.61 59.12 -1.20
N CYS A 25 38.17 60.01 -2.10
CA CYS A 25 37.89 61.39 -1.71
C CYS A 25 36.63 61.47 -0.83
N ALA A 26 36.40 62.62 -0.18
CA ALA A 26 35.25 62.84 0.72
C ALA A 26 33.89 62.44 0.11
N LYS A 27 33.68 62.65 -1.18
CA LYS A 27 32.43 62.25 -1.87
C LYS A 27 32.34 60.73 -2.06
N HIS A 28 33.41 60.11 -2.55
CA HIS A 28 33.38 58.68 -2.89
C HIS A 28 33.47 57.76 -1.67
N VAL A 29 34.03 58.24 -0.54
CA VAL A 29 34.01 57.46 0.72
C VAL A 29 32.59 57.34 1.29
N ILE A 30 31.75 58.37 1.13
CA ILE A 30 30.32 58.33 1.50
C ILE A 30 29.58 57.34 0.60
N ASN A 31 29.79 57.40 -0.71
CA ASN A 31 29.18 56.45 -1.65
C ASN A 31 29.61 55.01 -1.36
N HIS A 32 30.89 54.78 -1.06
CA HIS A 32 31.41 53.47 -0.70
C HIS A 32 30.74 52.94 0.58
N ARG A 33 30.60 53.78 1.61
CA ARG A 33 29.89 53.41 2.85
C ARG A 33 28.41 53.13 2.61
N GLN A 34 27.75 53.89 1.74
CA GLN A 34 26.37 53.68 1.37
C GLN A 34 26.18 52.34 0.64
N ALA A 35 27.10 51.99 -0.27
CA ALA A 35 27.08 50.70 -0.96
C ALA A 35 27.22 49.53 0.03
N LEU A 36 28.14 49.61 0.98
CA LEU A 36 28.30 48.59 2.03
C LEU A 36 27.05 48.45 2.92
N LEU A 37 26.36 49.55 3.21
CA LEU A 37 25.10 49.51 3.96
C LEU A 37 24.00 48.82 3.14
N THR A 38 23.93 49.08 1.83
CA THR A 38 23.01 48.39 0.93
C THR A 38 23.29 46.89 0.91
N ASP A 39 24.56 46.48 0.77
CA ASP A 39 24.94 45.06 0.78
C ASP A 39 24.56 44.38 2.11
N LEU A 40 24.79 45.06 3.24
CA LEU A 40 24.42 44.54 4.55
C LEU A 40 22.90 44.36 4.70
N ASN A 41 22.10 45.30 4.19
CA ASN A 41 20.65 45.19 4.22
C ASN A 41 20.17 44.00 3.38
N LEU A 42 20.74 43.79 2.18
CA LEU A 42 20.42 42.63 1.35
C LEU A 42 20.75 41.31 2.07
N ILE A 43 21.92 41.23 2.71
CA ILE A 43 22.30 40.05 3.52
C ILE A 43 21.31 39.84 4.67
N SER A 44 20.85 40.91 5.32
CA SER A 44 19.87 40.84 6.40
C SER A 44 18.51 40.36 5.92
N ASP A 45 18.08 40.81 4.73
CA ASP A 45 16.81 40.40 4.13
C ASP A 45 16.86 38.93 3.68
N ASP A 46 17.97 38.48 3.10
CA ASP A 46 18.22 37.07 2.77
C ASP A 46 18.22 36.20 4.03
N HIS A 47 18.90 36.64 5.09
CA HIS A 47 18.90 35.95 6.38
C HIS A 47 17.49 35.77 6.94
N ASN A 48 16.68 36.84 6.94
CA ASN A 48 15.30 36.78 7.43
C ASN A 48 14.42 35.89 6.56
N THR A 49 14.63 35.90 5.25
CA THR A 49 13.94 35.00 4.31
C THR A 49 14.28 33.54 4.59
N LEU A 50 15.56 33.22 4.78
CA LEU A 50 16.01 31.87 5.13
C LEU A 50 15.45 31.42 6.47
N LEU A 51 15.44 32.27 7.50
CA LEU A 51 14.83 31.93 8.78
C LEU A 51 13.34 31.60 8.66
N ASN A 52 12.60 32.39 7.88
CA ASN A 52 11.17 32.11 7.64
C ASN A 52 10.98 30.78 6.90
N GLN A 53 11.77 30.52 5.86
CA GLN A 53 11.73 29.25 5.14
C GLN A 53 12.05 28.05 6.03
N ILE A 54 13.05 28.16 6.93
CA ILE A 54 13.39 27.10 7.89
C ILE A 54 12.23 26.85 8.86
N ASN A 55 11.59 27.91 9.35
CA ASN A 55 10.45 27.80 10.26
C ASN A 55 9.25 27.11 9.58
N ASP A 56 9.03 27.38 8.29
CA ASP A 56 7.94 26.80 7.51
C ASP A 56 8.24 25.36 7.03
N PHE A 57 9.52 25.01 6.82
CA PHE A 57 9.95 23.71 6.29
C PHE A 57 9.54 22.52 7.17
N ASN A 58 9.46 22.72 8.49
CA ASN A 58 9.22 21.64 9.44
C ASN A 58 7.77 21.14 9.47
N GLN A 59 6.79 21.92 9.02
CA GLN A 59 5.38 21.55 9.21
C GLN A 59 4.85 20.67 8.08
N LEU A 60 5.13 21.04 6.82
CA LEU A 60 4.60 20.32 5.66
C LEU A 60 5.34 19.00 5.40
N SER A 61 6.67 18.98 5.60
CA SER A 61 7.48 17.78 5.34
C SER A 61 7.26 16.68 6.39
N ALA A 62 7.13 17.05 7.67
CA ALA A 62 6.82 16.11 8.74
C ALA A 62 5.39 15.57 8.63
N ALA A 63 4.41 16.43 8.32
CA ALA A 63 3.03 16.01 8.12
C ALA A 63 2.90 14.94 7.02
N ASN A 64 3.56 15.14 5.87
CA ASN A 64 3.54 14.17 4.77
C ASN A 64 4.19 12.82 5.13
N LEU A 65 5.21 12.80 5.98
CA LEU A 65 5.83 11.55 6.43
C LEU A 65 4.95 10.81 7.44
N LEU A 66 4.31 11.55 8.35
CA LEU A 66 3.35 10.98 9.30
C LEU A 66 2.14 10.39 8.58
N GLU A 67 1.57 11.10 7.59
CA GLU A 67 0.47 10.60 6.78
C GLU A 67 0.83 9.30 6.04
N LYS A 68 2.06 9.17 5.55
CA LYS A 68 2.54 7.92 4.93
C LYS A 68 2.64 6.76 5.93
N ILE A 69 3.04 7.03 7.17
CA ILE A 69 3.07 6.02 8.24
C ILE A 69 1.65 5.61 8.60
N ASP A 70 0.73 6.57 8.70
CA ASP A 70 -0.68 6.33 9.00
C ASP A 70 -1.33 5.49 7.90
N GLN A 71 -1.15 5.86 6.62
CA GLN A 71 -1.67 5.09 5.49
C GLN A 71 -1.12 3.65 5.47
N TRP A 72 0.19 3.47 5.67
CA TRP A 72 0.78 2.13 5.74
C TRP A 72 0.19 1.30 6.88
N THR A 73 -0.09 1.94 8.01
CA THR A 73 -0.69 1.28 9.18
C THR A 73 -2.11 0.81 8.85
N GLU A 74 -2.93 1.67 8.26
CA GLU A 74 -4.29 1.34 7.83
C GLU A 74 -4.30 0.18 6.82
N ASP A 75 -3.48 0.28 5.77
CA ASP A 75 -3.36 -0.76 4.73
C ASP A 75 -2.98 -2.10 5.35
N THR A 76 -1.99 -2.11 6.24
CA THR A 76 -1.50 -3.33 6.88
C THR A 76 -2.57 -3.98 7.77
N ILE A 77 -3.33 -3.17 8.51
CA ILE A 77 -4.46 -3.67 9.31
C ILE A 77 -5.51 -4.33 8.41
N GLN A 78 -5.85 -3.69 7.28
CA GLN A 78 -6.85 -4.25 6.35
C GLN A 78 -6.40 -5.59 5.78
N GLU A 79 -5.15 -5.70 5.32
CA GLU A 79 -4.61 -6.96 4.79
C GLU A 79 -4.65 -8.09 5.83
N VAL A 80 -4.29 -7.80 7.09
CA VAL A 80 -4.38 -8.77 8.18
C VAL A 80 -5.82 -9.22 8.45
N ILE A 81 -6.78 -8.27 8.42
CA ILE A 81 -8.20 -8.58 8.59
C ILE A 81 -8.70 -9.48 7.44
N MET A 82 -8.36 -9.13 6.20
CA MET A 82 -8.72 -9.92 5.02
C MET A 82 -8.19 -11.35 5.08
N ALA A 83 -6.90 -11.50 5.42
CA ALA A 83 -6.29 -12.83 5.58
C ALA A 83 -7.00 -13.65 6.68
N ALA A 84 -7.34 -13.01 7.81
CA ALA A 84 -8.08 -13.68 8.88
C ALA A 84 -9.49 -14.11 8.45
N ASP A 85 -10.20 -13.31 7.67
CA ASP A 85 -11.53 -13.63 7.17
C ASP A 85 -11.54 -14.72 6.10
N GLN A 86 -10.53 -14.73 5.22
CA GLN A 86 -10.30 -15.83 4.28
C GLN A 86 -10.07 -17.15 5.04
N ALA A 87 -9.21 -17.13 6.06
CA ALA A 87 -8.97 -18.30 6.89
C ALA A 87 -10.26 -18.78 7.59
N ARG A 88 -11.05 -17.88 8.19
CA ARG A 88 -12.35 -18.23 8.80
C ARG A 88 -13.31 -18.85 7.79
N THR A 89 -13.38 -18.29 6.58
CA THR A 89 -14.25 -18.78 5.50
C THR A 89 -13.84 -20.18 5.07
N HIS A 90 -12.54 -20.40 4.89
CA HIS A 90 -12.00 -21.72 4.55
C HIS A 90 -12.32 -22.77 5.62
N VAL A 91 -12.17 -22.43 6.90
CA VAL A 91 -12.54 -23.33 8.01
C VAL A 91 -14.03 -23.69 7.97
N ARG A 92 -14.91 -22.70 7.77
CA ARG A 92 -16.35 -22.95 7.65
C ARG A 92 -16.68 -23.85 6.45
N HIS A 93 -16.01 -23.63 5.32
CA HIS A 93 -16.16 -24.44 4.12
C HIS A 93 -15.84 -25.92 4.40
N LEU A 94 -14.66 -26.20 4.95
CA LEU A 94 -14.22 -27.56 5.26
C LEU A 94 -15.16 -28.25 6.27
N ILE A 95 -15.68 -27.52 7.26
CA ILE A 95 -16.69 -28.04 8.20
C ILE A 95 -17.97 -28.43 7.45
N ASN A 96 -18.43 -27.58 6.53
CA ASN A 96 -19.65 -27.82 5.76
C ASN A 96 -19.50 -28.98 4.78
N GLU A 97 -18.36 -29.09 4.08
CA GLU A 97 -18.05 -30.24 3.22
C GLU A 97 -18.13 -31.54 4.02
N ARG A 98 -17.47 -31.60 5.18
CA ARG A 98 -17.51 -32.78 6.06
C ARG A 98 -18.93 -33.12 6.51
N LYS A 99 -19.75 -32.11 6.84
CA LYS A 99 -21.17 -32.32 7.17
C LYS A 99 -21.95 -32.92 6.01
N VAL A 100 -21.73 -32.42 4.79
CA VAL A 100 -22.37 -32.92 3.57
C VAL A 100 -21.97 -34.38 3.31
N GLU A 101 -20.69 -34.71 3.43
CA GLU A 101 -20.20 -36.09 3.26
C GLU A 101 -20.83 -37.05 4.27
N LEU A 102 -20.85 -36.69 5.55
CA LEU A 102 -21.45 -37.53 6.59
C LEU A 102 -22.96 -37.70 6.35
N ARG A 103 -23.66 -36.63 5.94
CA ARG A 103 -25.09 -36.71 5.60
C ARG A 103 -25.33 -37.65 4.42
N LYS A 104 -24.51 -37.61 3.37
CA LYS A 104 -24.60 -38.54 2.23
C LYS A 104 -24.45 -39.99 2.69
N LYS A 105 -23.46 -40.29 3.54
CA LYS A 105 -23.26 -41.64 4.09
C LYS A 105 -24.48 -42.14 4.88
N VAL A 106 -25.06 -41.28 5.72
CA VAL A 106 -26.28 -41.60 6.48
C VAL A 106 -27.49 -41.82 5.56
N GLN A 107 -27.63 -41.03 4.50
CA GLN A 107 -28.71 -41.19 3.52
C GLN A 107 -28.63 -42.53 2.78
N VAL A 108 -27.42 -42.96 2.38
CA VAL A 108 -27.20 -44.27 1.74
C VAL A 108 -27.62 -45.42 2.67
N ILE A 109 -27.22 -45.37 3.93
CA ILE A 109 -27.65 -46.35 4.95
C ILE A 109 -29.17 -46.32 5.11
N SER A 110 -29.78 -45.12 5.14
CA SER A 110 -31.24 -44.97 5.28
C SER A 110 -32.00 -45.57 4.11
N SER A 111 -31.51 -45.37 2.88
CA SER A 111 -32.13 -45.97 1.69
C SER A 111 -31.97 -47.49 1.68
N GLU A 112 -30.80 -48.01 2.07
CA GLU A 112 -30.59 -49.46 2.14
C GLU A 112 -31.49 -50.11 3.20
N LEU A 113 -31.59 -49.52 4.39
CA LEU A 113 -32.48 -50.00 5.45
C LEU A 113 -33.96 -50.01 5.01
N ARG A 114 -34.39 -48.99 4.27
CA ARG A 114 -35.75 -48.92 3.74
C ARG A 114 -35.99 -50.04 2.73
N THR A 115 -35.12 -50.17 1.72
CA THR A 115 -35.26 -51.19 0.68
C THR A 115 -35.32 -52.59 1.28
N ARG A 116 -34.39 -52.93 2.17
CA ARG A 116 -34.36 -54.26 2.81
C ARG A 116 -35.58 -54.55 3.66
N ARG A 117 -36.13 -53.54 4.33
CA ARG A 117 -37.38 -53.68 5.09
C ARG A 117 -38.58 -53.92 4.16
N GLU A 118 -38.62 -53.25 3.02
CA GLU A 118 -39.69 -53.39 2.04
C GLU A 118 -39.62 -54.74 1.30
N THR A 119 -38.40 -55.26 1.06
CA THR A 119 -38.17 -56.54 0.37
C THR A 119 -38.08 -57.74 1.31
N ASP A 120 -38.10 -57.53 2.63
CA ASP A 120 -37.82 -58.54 3.67
C ASP A 120 -36.49 -59.30 3.43
N ASP A 121 -35.49 -58.60 2.87
CA ASP A 121 -34.20 -59.15 2.42
C ASP A 121 -33.04 -58.66 3.30
N TYR A 122 -32.93 -59.24 4.49
CA TYR A 122 -31.86 -58.94 5.44
C TYR A 122 -31.23 -60.21 6.03
N PHE A 123 -29.91 -60.25 6.02
CA PHE A 123 -29.11 -61.31 6.63
C PHE A 123 -28.25 -60.76 7.78
N GLU A 124 -27.77 -61.64 8.65
CA GLU A 124 -26.97 -61.30 9.83
C GLU A 124 -25.71 -60.50 9.46
N ASP A 125 -25.07 -60.85 8.34
CA ASP A 125 -23.87 -60.18 7.84
C ASP A 125 -24.17 -58.74 7.40
N ASP A 126 -25.33 -58.51 6.77
CA ASP A 126 -25.77 -57.17 6.36
C ASP A 126 -26.06 -56.29 7.56
N LEU A 127 -26.76 -56.84 8.57
CA LEU A 127 -27.04 -56.12 9.81
C LEU A 127 -25.75 -55.78 10.57
N THR A 128 -24.77 -56.70 10.56
CA THR A 128 -23.45 -56.48 11.16
C THR A 128 -22.69 -55.39 10.43
N ARG A 129 -22.68 -55.41 9.09
CA ARG A 129 -22.08 -54.37 8.26
C ARG A 129 -22.70 -52.99 8.51
N LEU A 130 -24.03 -52.89 8.51
CA LEU A 130 -24.75 -51.64 8.73
C LEU A 130 -24.48 -51.07 10.13
N LYS A 131 -24.45 -51.92 11.17
CA LYS A 131 -24.06 -51.52 12.52
C LYS A 131 -22.65 -50.95 12.57
N LYS A 132 -21.70 -51.59 11.87
CA LYS A 132 -20.32 -51.12 11.78
C LYS A 132 -20.24 -49.74 11.10
N GLN A 133 -20.91 -49.55 9.97
CA GLN A 133 -20.93 -48.26 9.26
C GLN A 133 -21.54 -47.13 10.11
N ILE A 134 -22.61 -47.42 10.86
CA ILE A 134 -23.20 -46.46 11.80
C ILE A 134 -22.21 -46.09 12.90
N GLN A 135 -21.47 -47.07 13.42
CA GLN A 135 -20.46 -46.83 14.45
C GLN A 135 -19.30 -45.98 13.90
N GLU A 136 -18.81 -46.25 12.68
CA GLU A 136 -17.77 -45.45 12.04
C GLU A 136 -18.19 -43.98 11.85
N ILE A 137 -19.45 -43.73 11.49
CA ILE A 137 -20.00 -42.37 11.39
C ILE A 137 -20.08 -41.71 12.77
N ARG A 138 -20.49 -42.44 13.80
CA ARG A 138 -20.53 -41.96 15.19
C ARG A 138 -19.13 -41.59 15.69
N ASP A 139 -18.15 -42.44 15.43
CA ASP A 139 -16.76 -42.21 15.81
C ASP A 139 -16.18 -41.01 15.04
N ALA A 140 -16.54 -40.84 13.77
CA ALA A 140 -16.14 -39.67 12.97
C ALA A 140 -16.74 -38.36 13.49
N LEU A 141 -17.94 -38.40 14.09
CA LEU A 141 -18.57 -37.24 14.74
C LEU A 141 -17.93 -36.93 16.11
N GLN A 142 -17.50 -37.95 16.85
CA GLN A 142 -16.89 -37.80 18.18
C GLN A 142 -15.41 -37.44 18.12
N THR A 143 -14.67 -37.94 17.12
CA THR A 143 -13.30 -37.49 16.89
C THR A 143 -13.36 -36.07 16.34
N HIS A 144 -12.82 -35.12 17.10
CA HIS A 144 -12.54 -33.72 16.70
C HIS A 144 -11.53 -33.62 15.54
N ARG A 145 -11.58 -34.52 14.55
CA ARG A 145 -10.95 -34.41 13.23
C ARG A 145 -11.63 -33.32 12.40
N LEU A 146 -11.85 -32.15 12.99
CA LEU A 146 -11.88 -30.94 12.19
C LEU A 146 -10.58 -30.94 11.37
N PRO A 147 -10.58 -30.36 10.15
CA PRO A 147 -9.32 -30.11 9.47
C PRO A 147 -8.39 -29.49 10.50
N SER A 148 -7.20 -30.08 10.67
CA SER A 148 -6.19 -29.48 11.52
C SER A 148 -5.86 -28.13 10.89
N VAL A 149 -6.49 -27.07 11.39
CA VAL A 149 -6.10 -25.72 11.06
C VAL A 149 -4.78 -25.54 11.78
N GLN A 150 -3.70 -25.88 11.10
CA GLN A 150 -2.40 -25.36 11.47
C GLN A 150 -2.50 -23.88 11.12
N ILE A 151 -2.80 -23.07 12.13
CA ILE A 151 -2.34 -21.70 12.09
C ILE A 151 -0.82 -21.89 12.00
N ILE A 152 -0.25 -21.63 10.83
CA ILE A 152 1.19 -21.36 10.74
C ILE A 152 1.32 -20.02 11.45
N SER A 153 1.18 -20.05 12.77
CA SER A 153 1.60 -18.96 13.60
C SER A 153 3.06 -18.82 13.26
N VAL A 154 3.48 -17.58 13.18
CA VAL A 154 4.88 -17.21 13.08
C VAL A 154 5.60 -17.57 14.40
N ASP A 155 5.20 -18.64 15.09
CA ASP A 155 5.89 -19.22 16.24
C ASP A 155 7.17 -19.93 15.78
N ALA A 156 7.36 -20.13 14.47
CA ALA A 156 8.64 -20.51 13.87
C ALA A 156 9.60 -19.31 13.68
N TYR A 157 9.15 -18.08 13.88
CA TYR A 157 10.05 -16.94 14.08
C TYR A 157 9.77 -16.35 15.45
N GLU A 158 10.51 -16.83 16.44
CA GLU A 158 10.91 -15.92 17.50
C GLU A 158 11.39 -14.62 16.84
N GLN A 159 10.67 -13.53 17.13
CA GLN A 159 10.96 -12.14 16.77
C GLN A 159 10.62 -11.72 15.32
N PHE A 160 9.34 -11.55 15.02
CA PHE A 160 8.96 -10.49 14.07
C PHE A 160 9.38 -9.15 14.69
N ASP A 161 10.47 -8.57 14.20
CA ASP A 161 11.02 -7.34 14.78
C ASP A 161 10.20 -6.13 14.34
N TRP A 162 9.12 -5.90 15.10
CA TRP A 162 8.22 -4.77 14.92
C TRP A 162 8.94 -3.42 14.90
N ASN A 163 10.11 -3.32 15.56
CA ASN A 163 10.84 -2.05 15.66
C ASN A 163 11.55 -1.67 14.35
N ASN A 164 11.76 -2.61 13.43
CA ASN A 164 12.50 -2.40 12.19
C ASN A 164 11.61 -2.42 10.93
N LEU A 165 10.28 -2.46 11.08
CA LEU A 165 9.34 -2.43 9.96
C LEU A 165 9.32 -1.08 9.24
N ILE A 166 9.50 0.02 9.98
CA ILE A 166 9.59 1.37 9.43
C ILE A 166 10.96 1.93 9.80
N GLN A 167 11.81 2.15 8.79
CA GLN A 167 13.10 2.80 8.98
C GLN A 167 13.00 4.26 8.53
N VAL A 168 13.24 5.18 9.47
CA VAL A 168 13.39 6.60 9.16
C VAL A 168 14.87 6.90 9.02
N GLN A 169 15.33 7.13 7.79
CA GLN A 169 16.72 7.48 7.51
C GLN A 169 16.87 8.98 7.40
N LYS A 170 17.91 9.52 8.04
CA LYS A 170 18.34 10.90 7.83
C LYS A 170 19.13 10.95 6.53
N LEU A 171 18.57 11.58 5.51
CA LEU A 171 19.30 11.86 4.27
C LEU A 171 20.21 13.07 4.52
N ASP A 172 21.52 12.84 4.59
CA ASP A 172 22.50 13.93 4.62
C ASP A 172 22.67 14.47 3.19
N ALA A 173 22.74 15.79 3.03
CA ALA A 173 22.64 16.52 1.75
C ALA A 173 23.66 16.15 0.66
N ASN A 174 24.61 15.25 0.91
CA ASN A 174 25.55 14.71 -0.07
C ASN A 174 25.08 13.40 -0.73
N SER A 175 23.90 12.87 -0.39
CA SER A 175 23.34 11.65 -0.99
C SER A 175 22.21 11.92 -1.99
N ILE A 176 22.33 12.96 -2.83
CA ILE A 176 21.44 13.13 -4.00
C ILE A 176 21.93 12.21 -5.12
N TYR A 177 21.94 10.89 -4.88
CA TYR A 177 21.92 9.88 -5.93
C TYR A 177 21.20 8.66 -5.33
N ASP A 178 20.22 8.15 -6.06
CA ASP A 178 19.25 7.08 -5.72
C ASP A 178 18.06 7.45 -4.83
N ILE A 179 17.15 8.27 -5.36
CA ILE A 179 15.72 8.10 -5.05
C ILE A 179 15.13 7.14 -6.10
N ASN A 180 15.45 5.85 -5.97
CA ASN A 180 14.73 4.83 -6.73
C ASN A 180 13.41 4.55 -5.98
N TYR A 181 12.32 5.18 -6.43
CA TYR A 181 11.01 5.28 -5.77
C TYR A 181 10.34 3.90 -5.56
N PRO A 182 10.26 3.35 -4.33
CA PRO A 182 9.51 2.11 -4.05
C PRO A 182 7.99 2.35 -3.95
N VAL A 183 7.57 3.62 -3.79
CA VAL A 183 6.17 4.03 -3.65
C VAL A 183 5.45 4.07 -5.01
N TYR A 184 6.16 4.48 -6.07
CA TYR A 184 5.68 4.43 -7.46
C TYR A 184 5.32 2.99 -7.85
N ASP A 185 6.25 2.08 -7.55
CA ASP A 185 6.16 0.66 -7.87
C ASP A 185 5.04 -0.03 -7.06
N ARG A 186 4.77 0.41 -5.82
CA ARG A 186 3.63 -0.10 -5.03
C ARG A 186 2.29 0.41 -5.56
N HIS A 187 2.19 1.69 -5.93
CA HIS A 187 0.94 2.25 -6.46
C HIS A 187 0.59 1.62 -7.81
N LEU A 188 1.57 1.41 -8.68
CA LEU A 188 1.38 0.68 -9.94
C LEU A 188 1.00 -0.78 -9.72
N ARG A 189 1.67 -1.50 -8.79
CA ARG A 189 1.29 -2.87 -8.43
C ARG A 189 -0.14 -2.98 -7.89
N ASN A 190 -0.59 -1.98 -7.12
CA ASN A 190 -1.95 -1.95 -6.61
C ASN A 190 -2.97 -1.65 -7.72
N ILE A 191 -2.65 -0.76 -8.66
CA ILE A 191 -3.49 -0.50 -9.85
C ILE A 191 -3.56 -1.75 -10.74
N ASP A 192 -2.43 -2.45 -10.94
CA ASP A 192 -2.38 -3.70 -11.71
C ASP A 192 -3.25 -4.79 -11.10
N LYS A 193 -3.15 -4.99 -9.79
CA LYS A 193 -4.00 -5.95 -9.07
C LYS A 193 -5.49 -5.63 -9.24
N VAL A 194 -5.88 -4.36 -9.16
CA VAL A 194 -7.29 -3.93 -9.33
C VAL A 194 -7.77 -4.12 -10.78
N ILE A 195 -6.90 -3.91 -11.76
CA ILE A 195 -7.20 -4.18 -13.18
C ILE A 195 -7.38 -5.68 -13.40
N ASP A 196 -6.46 -6.51 -12.91
CA ASP A 196 -6.50 -7.97 -13.04
C ASP A 196 -7.78 -8.55 -12.42
N ASP A 197 -8.11 -8.16 -11.18
CA ASP A 197 -9.33 -8.61 -10.49
C ASP A 197 -10.61 -8.21 -11.26
N LYS A 198 -10.65 -7.00 -11.84
CA LYS A 198 -11.79 -6.53 -12.65
C LYS A 198 -11.87 -7.22 -14.01
N GLU A 199 -10.75 -7.55 -14.63
CA GLU A 199 -10.71 -8.31 -15.88
C GLU A 199 -11.13 -9.77 -15.68
N GLU A 200 -10.77 -10.40 -14.56
CA GLU A 200 -11.25 -11.73 -14.18
C GLU A 200 -12.77 -11.75 -14.04
N ILE A 201 -13.33 -10.80 -13.27
CA ILE A 201 -14.79 -10.64 -13.13
C ILE A 201 -15.47 -10.40 -14.48
N LEU A 202 -14.87 -9.57 -15.34
CA LEU A 202 -15.41 -9.31 -16.68
C LEU A 202 -15.44 -10.58 -17.54
N ASN A 203 -14.39 -11.40 -17.49
CA ASN A 203 -14.29 -12.65 -18.23
C ASN A 203 -15.30 -13.70 -17.72
N GLU A 204 -15.47 -13.81 -16.39
CA GLU A 204 -16.49 -14.68 -15.80
C GLU A 204 -17.91 -14.27 -16.21
N ILE A 205 -18.21 -12.96 -16.17
CA ILE A 205 -19.51 -12.45 -16.61
C ILE A 205 -19.71 -12.70 -18.11
N GLN A 206 -18.68 -12.50 -18.94
CA GLN A 206 -18.78 -12.74 -20.39
C GLN A 206 -19.02 -14.24 -20.70
N MET A 207 -18.35 -15.16 -19.99
CA MET A 207 -18.62 -16.60 -20.12
C MET A 207 -20.07 -16.95 -19.72
N LEU A 208 -20.58 -16.38 -18.63
CA LEU A 208 -21.96 -16.60 -18.19
C LEU A 208 -23.00 -16.01 -19.15
N LEU A 209 -22.64 -14.94 -19.87
CA LEU A 209 -23.48 -14.32 -20.91
C LEU A 209 -23.46 -15.13 -22.22
N ASP A 210 -22.31 -15.70 -22.59
CA ASP A 210 -22.18 -16.54 -23.78
C ASP A 210 -22.92 -17.89 -23.61
N ASP A 211 -23.04 -18.40 -22.37
CA ASP A 211 -23.83 -19.59 -22.02
C ASP A 211 -25.35 -19.33 -21.88
N ARG A 212 -25.78 -18.06 -21.79
CA ARG A 212 -27.20 -17.67 -21.67
C ARG A 212 -27.69 -16.89 -22.90
N LEU A 213 -28.48 -17.54 -23.75
CA LEU A 213 -29.13 -16.96 -24.93
C LEU A 213 -30.17 -15.83 -24.68
N PHE A 214 -30.24 -15.25 -23.47
CA PHE A 214 -31.06 -14.06 -23.19
C PHE A 214 -30.37 -13.21 -22.12
N VAL A 215 -29.78 -12.10 -22.55
CA VAL A 215 -29.15 -11.10 -21.68
C VAL A 215 -30.18 -10.01 -21.36
N SER A 216 -30.41 -9.73 -20.07
CA SER A 216 -31.28 -8.61 -19.70
C SER A 216 -30.59 -7.28 -20.02
N LYS A 217 -31.35 -6.22 -20.27
CA LYS A 217 -30.79 -4.90 -20.62
C LYS A 217 -29.93 -4.30 -19.49
N GLU A 218 -30.20 -4.70 -18.24
CA GLU A 218 -29.45 -4.30 -17.05
C GLU A 218 -28.07 -4.99 -16.98
N ASP A 219 -27.99 -6.29 -17.26
CA ASP A 219 -26.73 -7.04 -17.29
C ASP A 219 -25.74 -6.46 -18.33
N GLY A 220 -26.26 -6.03 -19.49
CA GLY A 220 -25.44 -5.40 -20.53
C GLY A 220 -24.91 -4.01 -20.14
N GLN A 221 -25.65 -3.26 -19.31
CA GLN A 221 -25.23 -1.95 -18.82
C GLN A 221 -24.12 -2.06 -17.77
N ASP A 222 -24.21 -3.06 -16.89
CA ASP A 222 -23.19 -3.30 -15.86
C ASP A 222 -21.86 -3.75 -16.47
N VAL A 223 -21.90 -4.62 -17.48
CA VAL A 223 -20.70 -5.00 -18.26
C VAL A 223 -20.07 -3.80 -18.96
N GLN A 224 -20.89 -2.93 -19.54
CA GLN A 224 -20.38 -1.76 -20.26
C GLN A 224 -19.77 -0.73 -19.31
N LYS A 225 -20.34 -0.57 -18.10
CA LYS A 225 -19.80 0.27 -17.03
C LYS A 225 -18.46 -0.26 -16.51
N LEU A 226 -18.36 -1.58 -16.25
CA LEU A 226 -17.11 -2.23 -15.85
C LEU A 226 -15.99 -2.05 -16.89
N LYS A 227 -16.30 -2.18 -18.18
CA LYS A 227 -15.34 -1.92 -19.27
C LYS A 227 -14.83 -0.47 -19.27
N GLN A 228 -15.72 0.50 -19.04
CA GLN A 228 -15.32 1.91 -18.95
C GLN A 228 -14.44 2.20 -17.73
N GLU A 229 -14.72 1.57 -16.58
CA GLU A 229 -13.88 1.70 -15.39
C GLU A 229 -12.48 1.13 -15.60
N ILE A 230 -12.35 -0.02 -16.27
CA ILE A 230 -11.06 -0.63 -16.58
C ILE A 230 -10.24 0.27 -17.53
N GLU A 231 -10.85 0.82 -18.57
CA GLU A 231 -10.17 1.72 -19.51
C GLU A 231 -9.72 3.02 -18.84
N GLN A 232 -10.54 3.58 -17.94
CA GLN A 232 -10.15 4.76 -17.16
C GLN A 232 -8.95 4.47 -16.26
N LEU A 233 -8.94 3.33 -15.56
CA LEU A 233 -7.81 2.93 -14.71
C LEU A 233 -6.53 2.68 -15.50
N LYS A 234 -6.63 2.09 -16.70
CA LYS A 234 -5.48 1.92 -17.63
C LYS A 234 -4.94 3.27 -18.10
N PHE A 235 -5.82 4.22 -18.40
CA PHE A 235 -5.42 5.58 -18.79
C PHE A 235 -4.72 6.32 -17.63
N ASP A 236 -5.30 6.26 -16.43
CA ASP A 236 -4.72 6.89 -15.24
C ASP A 236 -3.35 6.29 -14.90
N LYS A 237 -3.18 4.97 -15.08
CA LYS A 237 -1.89 4.29 -14.97
C LYS A 237 -0.87 4.84 -15.96
N GLN A 238 -1.19 4.89 -17.25
CA GLN A 238 -0.28 5.40 -18.29
C GLN A 238 0.09 6.87 -18.07
N PHE A 239 -0.86 7.69 -17.63
CA PHE A 239 -0.61 9.08 -17.29
C PHE A 239 0.36 9.20 -16.11
N PHE A 240 0.17 8.37 -15.07
CA PHE A 240 1.06 8.33 -13.92
C PHE A 240 2.47 7.83 -14.29
N GLU A 241 2.58 6.83 -15.16
CA GLU A 241 3.87 6.33 -15.65
C GLU A 241 4.65 7.37 -16.45
N ALA A 242 3.95 8.17 -17.27
CA ALA A 242 4.58 9.20 -18.11
C ALA A 242 5.00 10.47 -17.35
N TYR A 243 4.39 10.76 -16.20
CA TYR A 243 4.64 11.99 -15.43
C TYR A 243 5.77 11.84 -14.40
N PHE A 244 6.13 10.59 -14.04
CA PHE A 244 7.08 10.29 -12.97
C PHE A 244 8.35 9.52 -13.45
N GLN A 245 8.53 9.36 -14.77
CA GLN A 245 9.80 8.98 -15.42
C GLN A 245 10.59 10.22 -15.86
#